data_AF-A0AA97GWM0-F1
#
_entry.id   AF-A0AA97GWM0-F1
#
_cell.length_a   1.000
_cell.length_b   1.000
_cell.length_c   1.000
_cell.angle_alpha   90.00
_cell.angle_beta   90.00
_cell.angle_gamma   90.00
#
_symmetry.space_group_name_H-M   'P 1'
#
loop_
_entity.id
_entity.type
_entity.pdbx_description
1 polymer ?
#
loop_
_entity_poly.entity_id
_entity_poly.type
_entity_poly.pdbx_seq_one_letter_code
_entity_poly.pdbx_strand_id
1 'polypeptide(L)'
;MCDHGAVSNSNDPIAASDVRIGIPVADLQASTRAYRILLGAPVSDGEWAAANGTVVLLDSDADLSIDFVVDDEARARAELERRGLKPAADVPIGVTEVTRPRPEHPVLDHIVLTHSDEDAAIALYAGRFGMRLRRVRTLGDDLAQLFFRTSTVVVEVVAGPVMAERERFGGIAWLTDDIDAEQERLVEAGLDTSEVRAGRKPGTRVCTVRERALGTPTLLIEQSPRPDGPS
;
A
#
# COMPACT_ATOMS: atom_id res chain seq x y z
N MET A 1 -13.71 -22.98 24.51
CA MET A 1 -13.01 -22.90 23.23
C MET A 1 -14.05 -22.99 22.15
N CYS A 2 -14.57 -21.84 21.71
CA CYS A 2 -15.40 -21.76 20.52
C CYS A 2 -14.67 -20.83 19.58
N ASP A 3 -13.89 -21.45 18.70
CA ASP A 3 -13.30 -20.83 17.52
C ASP A 3 -14.43 -20.21 16.70
N HIS A 4 -14.41 -18.88 16.57
CA HIS A 4 -15.24 -18.14 15.63
C HIS A 4 -14.31 -17.47 14.63
N GLY A 5 -13.67 -18.29 13.79
CA GLY A 5 -13.23 -17.86 12.47
C GLY A 5 -14.44 -17.43 11.65
N ALA A 6 -14.93 -16.22 11.89
CA ALA A 6 -15.89 -15.57 11.02
C ALA A 6 -15.15 -15.20 9.73
N VAL A 7 -15.22 -16.07 8.74
CA VAL A 7 -15.04 -15.67 7.35
C VAL A 7 -16.15 -14.64 7.09
N SER A 8 -15.77 -13.36 7.08
CA SER A 8 -16.68 -12.29 6.71
C SER A 8 -16.99 -12.44 5.23
N ASN A 9 -18.02 -13.23 4.90
CA ASN A 9 -18.70 -13.17 3.61
C ASN A 9 -19.39 -11.80 3.53
N SER A 10 -18.59 -10.78 3.26
CA SER A 10 -19.10 -9.48 2.87
C SER A 10 -19.79 -9.68 1.52
N ASN A 11 -21.12 -9.59 1.49
CA ASN A 11 -21.86 -9.57 0.23
C ASN A 11 -21.68 -8.23 -0.51
N ASP A 12 -20.88 -7.30 0.03
CA ASP A 12 -20.51 -6.04 -0.62
C ASP A 12 -19.42 -6.32 -1.67
N PRO A 13 -19.72 -6.19 -2.98
CA PRO A 13 -18.79 -6.56 -4.06
C PRO A 13 -17.52 -5.70 -4.10
N ILE A 14 -17.49 -4.56 -3.42
CA ILE A 14 -16.30 -3.68 -3.35
C ILE A 14 -15.57 -3.79 -2.02
N ALA A 15 -15.88 -4.80 -1.20
CA ALA A 15 -15.16 -5.04 0.04
C ALA A 15 -13.71 -5.48 -0.24
N ALA A 16 -12.82 -4.49 -0.27
CA ALA A 16 -11.41 -4.72 -0.54
C ALA A 16 -10.76 -5.53 0.59
N SER A 17 -10.18 -6.67 0.25
CA SER A 17 -9.41 -7.50 1.17
C SER A 17 -8.00 -6.92 1.36
N ASP A 18 -7.29 -6.66 0.26
CA ASP A 18 -5.91 -6.16 0.22
C ASP A 18 -5.63 -5.32 -1.06
N VAL A 19 -4.37 -5.18 -1.47
CA VAL A 19 -3.96 -4.34 -2.61
C VAL A 19 -2.92 -5.02 -3.51
N ARG A 20 -3.06 -4.83 -4.83
CA ARG A 20 -2.08 -5.16 -5.86
C ARG A 20 -1.49 -3.86 -6.42
N ILE A 21 -0.17 -3.78 -6.50
CA ILE A 21 0.59 -2.60 -6.92
C ILE A 21 1.43 -2.99 -8.13
N GLY A 22 1.07 -2.50 -9.31
CA GLY A 22 1.86 -2.65 -10.53
C GLY A 22 2.79 -1.45 -10.71
N ILE A 23 4.09 -1.68 -10.75
CA ILE A 23 5.14 -0.67 -10.73
C ILE A 23 5.90 -0.70 -12.06
N PRO A 24 5.79 0.32 -12.93
CA PRO A 24 6.61 0.42 -14.11
C PRO A 24 8.07 0.65 -13.71
N VAL A 25 8.97 -0.13 -14.30
CA VAL A 25 10.39 -0.05 -13.99
C VAL A 25 11.24 0.17 -15.23
N ALA A 26 12.28 1.00 -15.10
CA ALA A 26 13.18 1.31 -16.21
C ALA A 26 14.10 0.13 -16.59
N ASP A 27 14.41 -0.75 -15.64
CA ASP A 27 15.24 -1.93 -15.84
C ASP A 27 14.65 -3.09 -15.03
N LEU A 28 13.99 -4.03 -15.73
CA LEU A 28 13.33 -5.17 -15.11
C LEU A 28 14.33 -6.09 -14.38
N GLN A 29 15.55 -6.24 -14.88
CA GLN A 29 16.55 -7.11 -14.27
C GLN A 29 17.08 -6.51 -12.97
N ALA A 30 17.46 -5.23 -12.99
CA ALA A 30 17.92 -4.52 -11.80
C ALA A 30 16.82 -4.47 -10.73
N SER A 31 15.58 -4.19 -11.15
CA SER A 31 14.41 -4.14 -10.26
C SER A 31 14.12 -5.50 -9.66
N THR A 32 14.18 -6.57 -10.45
CA THR A 32 14.01 -7.94 -9.96
C THR A 32 15.06 -8.30 -8.91
N ARG A 33 16.32 -7.86 -9.08
CA ARG A 33 17.36 -8.04 -8.07
C ARG A 33 17.05 -7.26 -6.79
N ALA A 34 16.66 -5.99 -6.92
CA ALA A 34 16.33 -5.14 -5.78
C ALA A 34 15.14 -5.70 -4.97
N TYR A 35 14.04 -6.06 -5.63
CA TYR A 35 12.88 -6.67 -4.99
C TYR A 35 13.19 -8.04 -4.39
N ARG A 36 14.08 -8.83 -4.99
CA ARG A 36 14.53 -10.10 -4.40
C ARG A 36 15.31 -9.88 -3.10
N ILE A 37 16.14 -8.84 -3.02
CA ILE A 37 16.85 -8.48 -1.78
C ILE A 37 15.85 -7.98 -0.74
N LEU A 38 14.91 -7.11 -1.14
CA LEU A 38 13.94 -6.50 -0.24
C LEU A 38 12.92 -7.50 0.31
N LEU A 39 12.25 -8.26 -0.56
CA LEU A 39 11.07 -9.07 -0.22
C LEU A 39 11.33 -10.59 -0.29
N GLY A 40 12.52 -11.02 -0.71
CA GLY A 40 12.85 -12.43 -0.89
C GLY A 40 12.45 -12.99 -2.25
N ALA A 41 12.24 -14.31 -2.32
CA ALA A 41 11.94 -14.97 -3.59
C ALA A 41 10.56 -14.53 -4.15
N PRO A 42 10.46 -14.24 -5.45
CA PRO A 42 9.17 -13.95 -6.08
C PRO A 42 8.28 -15.20 -6.15
N VAL A 43 6.98 -14.99 -6.28
CA VAL A 43 5.99 -16.08 -6.51
C VAL A 43 5.89 -16.45 -8.00
N SER A 44 6.23 -15.51 -8.88
CA SER A 44 6.31 -15.64 -10.34
C SER A 44 7.23 -14.54 -10.87
N ASP A 45 7.70 -14.66 -12.12
CA ASP A 45 8.59 -13.66 -12.71
C ASP A 45 8.00 -12.25 -12.61
N GLY A 46 8.74 -11.35 -11.94
CA GLY A 46 8.30 -9.96 -11.71
C GLY A 46 7.21 -9.78 -10.65
N GLU A 47 6.84 -10.79 -9.87
CA GLU A 47 5.72 -10.71 -8.94
C GLU A 47 6.06 -11.25 -7.54
N TRP A 48 5.76 -10.44 -6.53
CA TRP A 48 5.94 -10.75 -5.11
C TRP A 48 4.60 -10.71 -4.40
N ALA A 49 4.30 -11.76 -3.65
CA ALA A 49 3.17 -11.78 -2.73
C ALA A 49 3.62 -11.33 -1.33
N ALA A 50 2.78 -10.54 -0.69
CA ALA A 50 2.84 -10.20 0.72
C ALA A 50 1.61 -10.78 1.42
N ALA A 51 1.62 -10.79 2.76
CA ALA A 51 0.50 -11.28 3.56
C ALA A 51 -0.82 -10.57 3.25
N ASN A 52 -0.72 -9.29 2.93
CA ASN A 52 -1.82 -8.38 2.65
C ASN A 52 -1.54 -7.53 1.41
N GLY A 53 -0.89 -8.10 0.39
CA GLY A 53 -0.83 -7.44 -0.91
C GLY A 53 0.06 -8.11 -1.93
N THR A 54 0.32 -7.40 -3.01
CA THR A 54 1.13 -7.88 -4.13
C THR A 54 1.86 -6.73 -4.78
N VAL A 55 3.12 -6.95 -5.13
CA VAL A 55 3.88 -6.07 -6.01
C VAL A 55 4.15 -6.79 -7.33
N VAL A 56 3.90 -6.11 -8.44
CA VAL A 56 4.17 -6.61 -9.80
C VAL A 56 5.03 -5.57 -10.52
N LEU A 57 6.11 -6.02 -11.14
CA LEU A 57 6.93 -5.17 -12.01
C LEU A 57 6.30 -5.13 -13.39
N LEU A 58 6.16 -3.92 -13.92
CA LEU A 58 5.63 -3.66 -15.25
C LEU A 58 6.73 -3.10 -16.15
N ASP A 59 6.54 -3.24 -17.45
CA ASP A 59 7.40 -2.59 -18.44
C ASP A 59 7.39 -1.07 -18.27
N SER A 60 8.45 -0.39 -18.69
CA SER A 60 8.64 1.04 -18.45
C SER A 60 7.62 1.95 -19.13
N ASP A 61 6.94 1.44 -20.17
CA ASP A 61 5.89 2.14 -20.92
C ASP A 61 4.47 1.81 -20.43
N ALA A 62 4.34 0.91 -19.44
CA ALA A 62 3.08 0.63 -18.78
C ALA A 62 2.75 1.69 -17.72
N ASP A 63 1.46 1.84 -17.42
CA ASP A 63 1.00 2.72 -16.37
C ASP A 63 1.11 2.07 -14.98
N LEU A 64 1.44 2.87 -13.97
CA LEU A 64 1.32 2.50 -12.57
C LEU A 64 -0.13 2.08 -12.26
N SER A 65 -0.30 0.99 -11.50
CA SER A 65 -1.61 0.50 -11.05
C SER A 65 -1.65 0.19 -9.56
N ILE A 66 -2.78 0.49 -8.93
CA ILE A 66 -3.14 0.27 -7.53
C ILE A 66 -4.53 -0.35 -7.53
N ASP A 67 -4.61 -1.67 -7.58
CA ASP A 67 -5.88 -2.38 -7.63
C ASP A 67 -6.22 -2.92 -6.25
N PHE A 68 -7.43 -2.60 -5.77
CA PHE A 68 -7.94 -3.16 -4.53
C PHE A 68 -8.52 -4.54 -4.78
N VAL A 69 -8.07 -5.53 -4.01
CA VAL A 69 -8.43 -6.92 -4.24
C VAL A 69 -9.84 -7.19 -3.72
N VAL A 70 -10.68 -7.76 -4.56
CA VAL A 70 -12.09 -8.08 -4.28
C VAL A 70 -12.37 -9.53 -4.62
N ASP A 71 -13.50 -10.06 -4.12
CA ASP A 71 -13.89 -11.46 -4.35
C ASP A 71 -14.44 -11.71 -5.76
N ASP A 72 -15.03 -10.70 -6.40
CA ASP A 72 -15.61 -10.75 -7.74
C ASP A 72 -15.39 -9.40 -8.45
N GLU A 73 -14.40 -9.35 -9.34
CA GLU A 73 -13.95 -8.15 -10.04
C GLU A 73 -15.06 -7.59 -10.94
N ALA A 74 -15.82 -8.45 -11.62
CA ALA A 74 -16.88 -8.03 -12.51
C ALA A 74 -18.02 -7.34 -11.74
N ARG A 75 -18.45 -7.93 -10.61
CA ARG A 75 -19.45 -7.32 -9.74
C ARG A 75 -18.93 -6.04 -9.09
N ALA A 76 -17.66 -6.01 -8.69
CA ALA A 76 -17.03 -4.82 -8.10
C ALA A 76 -16.99 -3.66 -9.10
N ARG A 77 -16.55 -3.91 -10.35
CA ARG A 77 -16.54 -2.90 -11.42
C ARG A 77 -17.94 -2.36 -11.69
N ALA A 78 -18.95 -3.23 -11.81
CA ALA A 78 -20.33 -2.81 -11.99
C ALA A 78 -20.84 -1.95 -10.81
N GLU A 79 -20.46 -2.27 -9.58
CA GLU A 79 -20.79 -1.46 -8.40
C GLU A 79 -20.11 -0.09 -8.42
N LEU A 80 -18.82 -0.04 -8.77
CA LEU A 80 -18.07 1.21 -8.87
C LEU A 80 -18.66 2.13 -9.95
N GLU A 81 -19.06 1.58 -11.09
CA GLU A 81 -19.78 2.31 -12.15
C GLU A 81 -21.11 2.88 -11.64
N ARG A 82 -21.90 2.08 -10.90
CA ARG A 82 -23.15 2.55 -10.26
C ARG A 82 -22.89 3.67 -9.25
N ARG A 83 -21.75 3.64 -8.55
CA ARG A 83 -21.28 4.71 -7.66
C ARG A 83 -20.64 5.89 -8.39
N GLY A 84 -20.70 5.90 -9.73
CA GLY A 84 -20.24 6.99 -10.57
C GLY A 84 -18.73 7.07 -10.72
N LEU A 85 -18.00 5.97 -10.48
CA LEU A 85 -16.63 5.84 -10.96
C LEU A 85 -16.69 5.73 -12.49
N LYS A 86 -16.16 6.72 -13.19
CA LYS A 86 -16.01 6.65 -14.63
C LYS A 86 -14.68 5.96 -14.94
N PRO A 87 -14.59 5.15 -16.01
CA PRO A 87 -13.30 4.77 -16.57
C PRO A 87 -12.61 6.06 -17.02
N ALA A 88 -11.76 6.59 -16.16
CA ALA A 88 -10.85 7.66 -16.54
C ALA A 88 -9.55 6.96 -16.96
N ALA A 89 -9.00 7.37 -18.09
CA ALA A 89 -7.74 6.84 -18.60
C ALA A 89 -6.56 7.04 -17.62
N ASP A 90 -6.70 7.94 -16.64
CA ASP A 90 -5.60 8.42 -15.79
C ASP A 90 -5.74 8.07 -14.30
N VAL A 91 -6.66 7.18 -13.93
CA VAL A 91 -6.80 6.74 -12.53
C VAL A 91 -5.99 5.46 -12.36
N PRO A 92 -4.83 5.51 -11.65
CA PRO A 92 -4.01 4.32 -11.40
C PRO A 92 -4.68 3.43 -10.35
N ILE A 93 -6.01 3.49 -10.17
CA ILE A 93 -6.72 2.88 -9.06
C ILE A 93 -7.91 2.09 -9.60
N GLY A 94 -7.92 0.79 -9.32
CA GLY A 94 -8.94 -0.12 -9.78
C GLY A 94 -9.30 -1.18 -8.76
N VAL A 95 -9.86 -2.27 -9.26
CA VAL A 95 -10.15 -3.49 -8.52
C VAL A 95 -9.67 -4.69 -9.31
N THR A 96 -9.28 -5.74 -8.60
CA THR A 96 -8.83 -6.98 -9.24
C THR A 96 -9.15 -8.19 -8.36
N GLU A 97 -9.17 -9.38 -8.97
CA GLU A 97 -9.19 -10.64 -8.24
C GLU A 97 -7.78 -11.19 -8.03
N VAL A 98 -7.51 -11.73 -6.84
CA VAL A 98 -6.29 -12.51 -6.56
C VAL A 98 -6.69 -13.80 -5.86
N THR A 99 -6.48 -14.94 -6.52
CA THR A 99 -6.98 -16.25 -6.08
C THR A 99 -5.93 -17.15 -5.43
N ARG A 100 -4.72 -16.62 -5.19
CA ARG A 100 -3.60 -17.40 -4.65
C ARG A 100 -3.52 -17.33 -3.12
N PRO A 101 -2.89 -18.33 -2.46
CA PRO A 101 -2.55 -18.25 -1.05
C PRO A 101 -1.65 -17.06 -0.74
N ARG A 102 -1.87 -16.43 0.42
CA ARG A 102 -1.02 -15.36 0.94
C ARG A 102 0.09 -15.95 1.83
N PRO A 103 1.35 -15.52 1.68
CA PRO A 103 2.40 -15.87 2.65
C PRO A 103 2.15 -15.14 3.98
N GLU A 104 2.85 -15.52 5.05
CA GLU A 104 2.78 -14.79 6.33
C GLU A 104 3.58 -13.47 6.32
N HIS A 105 4.64 -13.43 5.52
CA HIS A 105 5.54 -12.28 5.34
C HIS A 105 5.95 -12.14 3.87
N PRO A 106 6.38 -10.95 3.42
CA PRO A 106 6.39 -9.68 4.16
C PRO A 106 4.98 -9.11 4.36
N VAL A 107 4.83 -8.13 5.25
CA VAL A 107 3.54 -7.49 5.56
C VAL A 107 3.61 -6.01 5.16
N LEU A 108 2.64 -5.55 4.38
CA LEU A 108 2.46 -4.12 4.08
C LEU A 108 1.86 -3.42 5.30
N ASP A 109 2.49 -2.33 5.76
CA ASP A 109 1.87 -1.44 6.75
C ASP A 109 0.83 -0.56 6.06
N HIS A 110 1.27 0.15 5.03
CA HIS A 110 0.44 1.07 4.27
C HIS A 110 1.02 1.38 2.89
N ILE A 111 0.15 1.87 2.01
CA ILE A 111 0.53 2.60 0.81
C ILE A 111 0.22 4.07 0.99
N VAL A 112 0.99 4.94 0.33
CA VAL A 112 0.73 6.38 0.30
C VAL A 112 0.25 6.76 -1.09
N LEU A 113 -0.87 7.47 -1.15
CA LEU A 113 -1.44 8.09 -2.34
C LEU A 113 -1.51 9.60 -2.14
N THR A 114 -1.65 10.33 -3.24
CA THR A 114 -1.84 11.78 -3.19
C THR A 114 -3.12 12.19 -3.90
N HIS A 115 -3.71 13.29 -3.46
CA HIS A 115 -4.89 13.86 -4.10
C HIS A 115 -4.84 15.39 -4.02
N SER A 116 -5.34 16.09 -5.03
CA SER A 116 -5.32 17.56 -5.04
C SER A 116 -6.33 18.21 -4.09
N ASP A 117 -7.26 17.42 -3.56
CA ASP A 117 -8.45 17.89 -2.86
C ASP A 117 -8.91 16.87 -1.81
N GLU A 118 -9.18 17.32 -0.59
CA GLU A 118 -9.54 16.46 0.54
C GLU A 118 -10.92 15.81 0.36
N ASP A 119 -11.94 16.61 0.08
CA ASP A 119 -13.32 16.15 -0.03
C ASP A 119 -13.49 15.18 -1.20
N ALA A 120 -12.85 15.45 -2.33
CA ALA A 120 -12.84 14.58 -3.49
C ALA A 120 -12.11 13.26 -3.21
N ALA A 121 -11.04 13.26 -2.41
CA ALA A 121 -10.39 12.03 -1.96
C ALA A 121 -11.33 11.20 -1.06
N ILE A 122 -12.01 11.84 -0.10
CA ILE A 122 -13.00 11.17 0.76
C ILE A 122 -14.14 10.59 -0.10
N ALA A 123 -14.68 11.36 -1.03
CA ALA A 123 -15.72 10.90 -1.94
C ALA A 123 -15.26 9.72 -2.80
N LEU A 124 -14.01 9.71 -3.25
CA LEU A 124 -13.43 8.60 -4.01
C LEU A 124 -13.28 7.34 -3.13
N TYR A 125 -12.48 7.39 -2.07
CA TYR A 125 -12.11 6.18 -1.33
C TYR A 125 -13.22 5.68 -0.40
N ALA A 126 -13.87 6.57 0.36
CA ALA A 126 -14.98 6.16 1.23
C ALA A 126 -16.30 6.03 0.47
N GLY A 127 -16.62 7.00 -0.39
CA GLY A 127 -17.89 7.00 -1.13
C GLY A 127 -17.94 5.93 -2.22
N ARG A 128 -16.98 5.92 -3.15
CA ARG A 128 -16.99 5.01 -4.30
C ARG A 128 -16.40 3.64 -3.95
N PHE A 129 -15.20 3.59 -3.39
CA PHE A 129 -14.54 2.33 -3.02
C PHE A 129 -15.01 1.74 -1.67
N GLY A 130 -15.92 2.40 -0.96
CA GLY A 130 -16.52 1.85 0.27
C GLY A 130 -15.52 1.71 1.43
N MET A 131 -14.34 2.29 1.35
CA MET A 131 -13.31 2.15 2.37
C MET A 131 -13.67 2.91 3.63
N ARG A 132 -13.31 2.33 4.78
CA ARG A 132 -13.52 2.99 6.06
C ARG A 132 -12.50 4.13 6.25
N LEU A 133 -12.96 5.38 6.25
CA LEU A 133 -12.17 6.51 6.74
C LEU A 133 -11.99 6.39 8.26
N ARG A 134 -10.75 6.18 8.70
CA ARG A 134 -10.39 5.96 10.11
C ARG A 134 -9.98 7.25 10.81
N ARG A 135 -9.34 8.16 10.08
CA ARG A 135 -8.79 9.40 10.64
C ARG A 135 -8.54 10.42 9.54
N VAL A 136 -8.83 11.68 9.85
CA VAL A 136 -8.34 12.86 9.14
C VAL A 136 -7.34 13.57 10.06
N ARG A 137 -6.21 14.00 9.52
CA ARG A 137 -5.21 14.78 10.24
C ARG A 137 -4.78 15.98 9.40
N THR A 138 -5.02 17.17 9.91
CA THR A 138 -4.49 18.41 9.33
C THR A 138 -2.97 18.46 9.47
N LEU A 139 -2.26 18.71 8.37
CA LEU A 139 -0.80 18.86 8.31
C LEU A 139 -0.35 20.32 8.14
N GLY A 140 -1.28 21.20 7.76
CA GLY A 140 -1.08 22.64 7.56
C GLY A 140 -2.33 23.25 6.94
N ASP A 141 -2.22 24.49 6.47
CA ASP A 141 -3.30 25.14 5.72
C ASP A 141 -3.51 24.37 4.40
N ASP A 142 -4.75 23.92 4.16
CA ASP A 142 -5.18 23.16 2.97
C ASP A 142 -4.38 21.88 2.66
N LEU A 143 -3.78 21.25 3.68
CA LEU A 143 -3.12 19.95 3.56
C LEU A 143 -3.59 19.00 4.66
N ALA A 144 -4.16 17.86 4.26
CA ALA A 144 -4.62 16.81 5.15
C ALA A 144 -3.98 15.46 4.84
N GLN A 145 -3.91 14.63 5.87
CA GLN A 145 -3.54 13.23 5.80
C GLN A 145 -4.75 12.39 6.20
N LEU A 146 -5.29 11.66 5.24
CA LEU A 146 -6.46 10.82 5.37
C LEU A 146 -6.01 9.36 5.50
N PHE A 147 -6.58 8.65 6.47
CA PHE A 147 -6.28 7.24 6.69
C PHE A 147 -7.52 6.41 6.40
N PHE A 148 -7.51 5.71 5.27
CA PHE A 148 -8.50 4.69 4.94
C PHE A 148 -7.95 3.30 5.29
N ARG A 149 -8.81 2.29 5.23
CA ARG A 149 -8.39 0.90 5.42
C ARG A 149 -9.21 -0.02 4.55
N THR A 150 -8.54 -0.97 3.90
CA THR A 150 -9.17 -2.22 3.45
C THR A 150 -9.40 -3.13 4.67
N SER A 151 -9.69 -4.43 4.48
CA SER A 151 -9.69 -5.35 5.62
C SER A 151 -8.31 -5.44 6.30
N THR A 152 -7.22 -5.38 5.52
CA THR A 152 -5.87 -5.73 5.98
C THR A 152 -4.80 -4.65 5.76
N VAL A 153 -5.03 -3.65 4.90
CA VAL A 153 -4.04 -2.63 4.51
C VAL A 153 -4.54 -1.24 4.85
N VAL A 154 -3.66 -0.37 5.34
CA VAL A 154 -3.94 1.06 5.47
C VAL A 154 -3.64 1.76 4.14
N VAL A 155 -4.58 2.59 3.68
CA VAL A 155 -4.38 3.47 2.52
C VAL A 155 -4.29 4.89 3.05
N GLU A 156 -3.08 5.44 3.05
CA GLU A 156 -2.83 6.81 3.45
C GLU A 156 -2.94 7.73 2.23
N VAL A 157 -3.75 8.79 2.31
CA VAL A 157 -3.88 9.78 1.25
C VAL A 157 -3.46 11.13 1.79
N VAL A 158 -2.42 11.72 1.20
CA VAL A 158 -2.06 13.11 1.45
C VAL A 158 -2.81 13.98 0.45
N ALA A 159 -3.73 14.80 0.94
CA ALA A 159 -4.67 15.55 0.12
C ALA A 159 -4.51 17.06 0.32
N GLY A 160 -4.43 17.81 -0.77
CA GLY A 160 -4.36 19.26 -0.76
C GLY A 160 -3.88 19.85 -2.10
N PRO A 161 -4.12 21.14 -2.38
CA PRO A 161 -3.81 21.74 -3.69
C PRO A 161 -2.35 21.59 -4.12
N VAL A 162 -1.41 21.65 -3.16
CA VAL A 162 0.03 21.45 -3.40
C VAL A 162 0.39 20.03 -3.88
N MET A 163 -0.54 19.08 -3.78
CA MET A 163 -0.37 17.71 -4.28
C MET A 163 -0.85 17.54 -5.74
N ALA A 164 -1.45 18.57 -6.36
CA ALA A 164 -2.07 18.45 -7.68
C ALA A 164 -1.11 18.04 -8.81
N GLU A 165 0.15 18.46 -8.74
CA GLU A 165 1.18 18.14 -9.74
C GLU A 165 2.04 16.93 -9.36
N ARG A 166 1.74 16.28 -8.24
CA ARG A 166 2.53 15.12 -7.78
C ARG A 166 2.01 13.84 -8.41
N GLU A 167 2.91 12.85 -8.49
CA GLU A 167 2.50 11.48 -8.76
C GLU A 167 1.45 11.05 -7.75
N ARG A 168 0.37 10.42 -8.24
CA ARG A 168 -0.77 9.97 -7.43
C ARG A 168 -0.38 8.89 -6.42
N PHE A 169 0.83 8.34 -6.52
CA PHE A 169 1.41 7.35 -5.62
C PHE A 169 2.67 7.90 -4.95
N GLY A 170 2.65 7.92 -3.63
CA GLY A 170 3.72 8.45 -2.79
C GLY A 170 4.69 7.41 -2.24
N GLY A 171 4.35 6.11 -2.32
CA GLY A 171 5.25 5.03 -1.91
C GLY A 171 4.61 3.89 -1.13
N ILE A 172 5.46 2.96 -0.69
CA ILE A 172 5.10 1.74 0.05
C ILE A 172 5.84 1.72 1.39
N ALA A 173 5.14 1.32 2.45
CA ALA A 173 5.75 1.01 3.75
C ALA A 173 5.56 -0.47 4.12
N TRP A 174 6.67 -1.11 4.48
CA TRP A 174 6.73 -2.52 4.90
C TRP A 174 6.95 -2.62 6.40
N LEU A 175 6.18 -3.49 7.06
CA LEU A 175 6.41 -3.82 8.46
C LEU A 175 7.66 -4.70 8.62
N THR A 176 8.45 -4.40 9.63
CA THR A 176 9.53 -5.25 10.13
C THR A 176 9.44 -5.37 11.65
N ASP A 177 9.81 -6.53 12.17
CA ASP A 177 9.83 -6.80 13.61
C ASP A 177 11.10 -6.25 14.29
N ASP A 178 12.21 -6.23 13.56
CA ASP A 178 13.50 -5.66 13.99
C ASP A 178 14.08 -4.84 12.83
N ILE A 179 13.93 -3.52 12.92
CA ILE A 179 14.37 -2.63 11.85
C ILE A 179 15.89 -2.47 11.78
N ASP A 180 16.61 -2.67 12.88
CA ASP A 180 18.07 -2.56 12.88
C ASP A 180 18.67 -3.77 12.16
N ALA A 181 18.20 -4.97 12.50
CA ALA A 181 18.62 -6.20 11.83
C ALA A 181 18.24 -6.20 10.34
N GLU A 182 17.03 -5.74 9.99
CA GLU A 182 16.59 -5.69 8.61
C GLU A 182 17.37 -4.64 7.80
N GLN A 183 17.65 -3.47 8.39
CA GLN A 183 18.49 -2.46 7.73
C GLN A 183 19.91 -3.00 7.48
N GLU A 184 20.54 -3.65 8.48
CA GLU A 184 21.86 -4.26 8.34
C GLU A 184 21.86 -5.29 7.21
N ARG A 185 20.88 -6.21 7.19
CA ARG A 185 20.71 -7.21 6.13
C ARG A 185 20.62 -6.58 4.74
N LEU A 186 19.84 -5.51 4.59
CA LEU A 186 19.68 -4.83 3.30
C LEU A 186 20.96 -4.14 2.84
N VAL A 187 21.68 -3.50 3.77
CA VAL A 187 22.97 -2.85 3.48
C VAL A 187 24.02 -3.88 3.08
N GLU A 188 24.13 -4.99 3.80
CA GLU A 188 25.03 -6.10 3.46
C GLU A 188 24.72 -6.72 2.10
N ALA A 189 23.43 -6.82 1.74
CA ALA A 189 22.98 -7.29 0.44
C ALA A 189 23.15 -6.24 -0.68
N GLY A 190 23.58 -5.03 -0.34
CA GLY A 190 23.96 -3.97 -1.27
C GLY A 190 22.85 -3.00 -1.67
N LEU A 191 21.78 -2.87 -0.87
CA LEU A 191 20.83 -1.76 -1.02
C LEU A 191 21.28 -0.53 -0.23
N ASP A 192 21.09 0.66 -0.81
CA ASP A 192 21.23 1.93 -0.09
C ASP A 192 20.02 2.13 0.84
N THR A 193 20.28 2.37 2.12
CA THR A 193 19.25 2.66 3.11
C THR A 193 19.64 3.89 3.95
N SER A 194 18.64 4.57 4.53
CA SER A 194 18.91 5.57 5.57
C SER A 194 19.28 4.89 6.88
N GLU A 195 19.87 5.67 7.79
CA GLU A 195 19.91 5.28 9.21
C GLU A 195 18.48 5.07 9.75
N VAL A 196 18.37 4.17 10.72
CA VAL A 196 17.14 3.98 11.50
C VAL A 196 16.92 5.21 12.36
N ARG A 197 15.68 5.73 12.36
CA ARG A 197 15.29 6.90 13.16
C ARG A 197 13.90 6.73 13.76
N ALA A 198 13.60 7.53 14.78
CA ALA A 198 12.25 7.62 15.33
C ALA A 198 11.25 8.06 14.23
N GLY A 199 10.12 7.34 14.18
CA GLY A 199 8.98 7.67 13.33
C GLY A 199 8.11 8.78 13.94
N ARG A 200 7.13 9.25 13.16
CA ARG A 200 6.23 10.34 13.59
C ARG A 200 5.23 9.90 14.67
N LYS A 201 4.84 8.62 14.67
CA LYS A 201 3.94 8.04 15.68
C LYS A 201 4.79 7.57 16.87
N PRO A 202 4.40 7.88 18.12
CA PRO A 202 5.10 7.36 19.29
C PRO A 202 5.22 5.82 19.23
N GLY A 203 6.41 5.29 19.55
CA GLY A 203 6.69 3.86 19.47
C GLY A 203 6.88 3.32 18.05
N THR A 204 7.19 4.18 17.07
CA THR A 204 7.56 3.73 15.72
C THR A 204 9.00 4.09 15.40
N ARG A 205 9.68 3.20 14.67
CA ARG A 205 11.01 3.41 14.09
C ARG A 205 10.92 3.21 12.59
N VAL A 206 11.70 3.97 11.83
CA VAL A 206 11.63 3.94 10.37
C VAL A 206 13.01 4.02 9.73
N CYS A 207 13.13 3.39 8.56
CA CYS A 207 14.30 3.42 7.67
C CYS A 207 13.80 3.55 6.23
N THR A 208 14.43 4.39 5.42
CA THR A 208 14.09 4.55 4.00
C THR A 208 15.03 3.72 3.14
N VAL A 209 14.48 2.90 2.24
CA VAL A 209 15.27 2.22 1.21
C VAL A 209 15.39 3.15 0.01
N ARG A 210 16.62 3.58 -0.30
CA ARG A 210 16.95 4.58 -1.32
C ARG A 210 17.39 3.93 -2.65
N GLU A 211 16.82 2.77 -2.95
CA GLU A 211 17.10 2.03 -4.18
C GLU A 211 16.17 2.50 -5.30
N ARG A 212 16.75 3.15 -6.33
CA ARG A 212 15.97 3.64 -7.49
C ARG A 212 15.39 2.51 -8.32
N ALA A 213 16.03 1.34 -8.35
CA ALA A 213 15.53 0.16 -9.02
C ALA A 213 14.23 -0.39 -8.42
N LEU A 214 13.80 0.08 -7.24
CA LEU A 214 12.48 -0.27 -6.71
C LEU A 214 11.34 0.46 -7.47
N GLY A 215 11.63 1.52 -8.22
CA GLY A 215 10.63 2.30 -8.96
C GLY A 215 9.65 3.08 -8.08
N THR A 216 9.75 2.98 -6.76
CA THR A 216 8.85 3.64 -5.80
C THR A 216 9.58 4.04 -4.52
N PRO A 217 9.23 5.18 -3.90
CA PRO A 217 9.67 5.47 -2.54
C PRO A 217 9.29 4.33 -1.59
N THR A 218 10.27 3.78 -0.89
CA THR A 218 10.08 2.60 -0.05
C THR A 218 10.55 2.86 1.37
N LEU A 219 9.72 2.51 2.35
CA LEU A 219 9.98 2.67 3.77
C LEU A 219 9.88 1.32 4.49
N LEU A 220 10.79 1.07 5.43
CA LEU A 220 10.62 0.07 6.47
C LEU A 220 10.11 0.75 7.74
N ILE A 221 9.16 0.11 8.41
CA ILE A 221 8.61 0.60 9.67
C ILE A 221 8.51 -0.54 10.68
N GLU A 222 9.05 -0.29 11.86
CA GLU A 222 8.80 -1.11 13.04
C GLU A 222 7.83 -0.38 13.96
N GLN A 223 6.83 -1.10 14.45
CA GLN A 223 5.90 -0.60 15.43
C GLN A 223 6.11 -1.37 16.73
N SER A 224 6.67 -0.73 17.75
CA SER A 224 6.63 -1.30 19.09
C SER A 224 5.17 -1.40 19.54
N PRO A 225 4.78 -2.46 20.27
CA PRO A 225 3.47 -2.55 20.87
C PRO A 225 3.18 -1.26 21.63
N ARG A 226 1.98 -0.69 21.43
CA ARG A 226 1.53 0.41 22.29
C ARG A 226 1.57 -0.13 23.72
N PRO A 227 2.24 0.51 24.69
CA PRO A 227 2.15 0.05 26.07
C PRO A 227 0.67 0.02 26.45
N ASP A 228 0.20 -1.13 26.91
CA ASP A 228 -1.15 -1.25 27.44
C ASP A 228 -1.33 -0.16 28.49
N GLY A 229 -2.30 0.73 28.26
CA GLY A 229 -2.67 1.72 29.28
C GLY A 229 -3.05 0.99 30.57
N PRO A 230 -2.82 1.58 31.75
CA PRO A 230 -3.15 0.91 33.00
C PRO A 230 -4.62 0.52 33.03
N SER A 231 -4.85 -0.72 33.45
CA SER A 231 -6.15 -1.35 33.68
C SER A 231 -7.01 -0.62 34.70
#